data_AF-A0A917SFU1-F1
#
_entry.id   AF-A0A917SFU1-F1
#
_cell.length_a   1.000
_cell.length_b   1.000
_cell.length_c   1.000
_cell.angle_alpha   90.00
_cell.angle_beta   90.00
_cell.angle_gamma   90.00
#
_symmetry.space_group_name_H-M   'P 1'
#
loop_
_entity.id
_entity.type
_entity.pdbx_description
1 polymer ?
#
loop_
_entity_poly.entity_id
_entity_poly.type
_entity_poly.pdbx_seq_one_letter_code
_entity_poly.pdbx_strand_id
1 'polypeptide(L)' 'MIRVSLAPNHDGWEVQVPGLPSARASTAQQAMKLALARHIERVGHTAAQEARVFVTFEIEPDQIDDVIAGVVA' A
#
# COMPACT_ATOMS: atom_id res chain seq x y z
N MET A 1 -0.58 5.85 13.15
CA MET A 1 -1.24 5.85 11.83
C MET A 1 -0.22 6.32 10.80
N ILE A 2 -0.03 5.59 9.70
CA ILE A 2 0.83 6.03 8.58
C ILE A 2 -0.05 6.10 7.35
N ARG A 3 -0.01 7.23 6.65
CA ARG A 3 -0.61 7.34 5.32
C ARG A 3 0.34 6.69 4.31
N VAL A 4 -0.14 5.68 3.61
CA VAL A 4 0.54 5.12 2.44
C VAL A 4 -0.18 5.65 1.21
N SER A 5 0.54 6.00 0.16
CA SER A 5 -0.05 6.41 -1.12
C SER A 5 0.25 5.34 -2.16
N LEU A 6 -0.79 4.90 -2.87
CA LEU A 6 -0.67 4.09 -4.07
C LEU A 6 -1.13 4.94 -5.25
N ALA A 7 -0.32 5.03 -6.30
CA ALA A 7 -0.66 5.77 -7.50
C ALA A 7 -0.43 4.91 -8.75
N PRO A 8 -1.40 4.79 -9.67
CA PRO A 8 -1.18 4.15 -10.96
C PRO A 8 -0.16 4.95 -11.79
N ASN A 9 0.65 4.27 -12.60
CA ASN A 9 1.56 4.87 -13.58
C ASN A 9 1.64 3.99 -14.84
N HIS A 10 2.37 4.43 -15.86
CA HIS A 10 2.44 3.72 -17.15
C HIS A 10 2.98 2.28 -17.07
N ASP A 11 3.73 1.94 -16.02
CA ASP A 11 4.36 0.64 -15.80
C ASP A 11 3.67 -0.21 -14.71
N GLY A 12 2.55 0.25 -14.16
CA GLY A 12 1.85 -0.39 -13.05
C GLY A 12 1.51 0.59 -11.93
N TRP A 13 2.04 0.35 -10.73
CA TRP A 13 1.68 1.08 -9.51
C TRP A 13 2.91 1.56 -8.77
N GLU A 14 2.92 2.82 -8.36
CA GLU A 14 3.87 3.39 -7.43
C GLU A 14 3.35 3.29 -6.00
N VAL A 15 4.22 2.87 -5.09
CA VAL A 15 3.97 2.72 -3.65
C VAL A 15 4.85 3.71 -2.90
N GLN A 16 4.23 4.61 -2.15
CA GLN A 16 4.92 5.59 -1.32
C GLN A 16 4.55 5.41 0.15
N VAL A 17 5.54 5.06 0.97
CA VAL A 17 5.41 4.95 2.42
C VAL A 17 6.32 6.00 3.06
N PRO A 18 5.81 6.88 3.95
CA PRO A 18 6.61 7.91 4.61
C PRO A 18 7.87 7.34 5.28
N GLY A 19 9.02 7.90 4.91
CA GLY A 19 10.32 7.49 5.43
C GLY A 19 10.93 6.24 4.78
N LEU A 20 10.31 5.70 3.72
CA LEU A 20 10.87 4.62 2.91
C LEU A 20 11.03 5.10 1.45
N PRO A 21 12.00 4.56 0.69
CA PRO A 21 12.10 4.79 -0.75
C PRO A 21 10.81 4.37 -1.46
N SER A 22 10.44 5.03 -2.56
CA SER A 22 9.31 4.58 -3.37
C SER A 22 9.56 3.16 -3.90
N ALA A 23 8.48 2.44 -4.20
CA ALA A 23 8.55 1.14 -4.86
C ALA A 23 7.52 1.00 -5.95
N ARG A 24 7.71 -0.03 -6.77
CA ARG A 24 6.81 -0.35 -7.88
C ARG A 24 6.20 -1.73 -7.71
N ALA A 25 4.99 -1.88 -8.20
CA ALA A 25 4.27 -3.14 -8.31
C ALA A 25 3.52 -3.18 -9.65
N SER A 26 3.38 -4.35 -10.23
CA SER A 26 2.73 -4.49 -11.54
C SER A 26 1.21 -4.43 -11.45
N THR A 27 0.64 -4.73 -10.28
CA THR A 27 -0.81 -4.70 -10.04
C THR A 27 -1.15 -3.94 -8.77
N ALA A 28 -2.39 -3.46 -8.66
CA ALA A 28 -2.90 -2.78 -7.47
C ALA A 28 -2.80 -3.67 -6.23
N GLN A 29 -3.14 -4.96 -6.38
CA GLN A 29 -3.02 -5.95 -5.30
C GLN A 29 -1.57 -6.13 -4.83
N GLN A 30 -0.60 -6.20 -5.76
CA GLN A 30 0.81 -6.27 -5.39
C GLN A 30 1.28 -4.99 -4.69
N ALA A 31 0.81 -3.83 -5.15
CA ALA A 31 1.10 -2.53 -4.55
C ALA A 31 0.60 -2.47 -3.10
N MET A 32 -0.60 -2.98 -2.84
CA MET A 32 -1.17 -3.11 -1.49
C MET A 32 -0.39 -4.07 -0.60
N LYS A 33 -0.04 -5.27 -1.10
CA LYS A 33 0.76 -6.24 -0.35
C LYS A 33 2.12 -5.65 0.02
N LEU A 34 2.76 -4.93 -0.91
CA LEU A 34 4.05 -4.29 -0.70
C LEU A 34 3.95 -3.13 0.31
N ALA A 35 2.93 -2.28 0.17
CA ALA A 35 2.63 -1.21 1.13
C ALA A 35 2.46 -1.75 2.55
N LEU A 36 1.67 -2.80 2.72
CA LEU A 36 1.41 -3.44 4.00
C LEU A 36 2.67 -4.07 4.58
N ALA A 37 3.42 -4.84 3.78
CA ALA A 37 4.67 -5.47 4.21
C ALA A 37 5.68 -4.44 4.72
N ARG A 38 5.86 -3.33 3.98
CA ARG A 38 6.76 -2.23 4.37
C ARG A 38 6.29 -1.47 5.60
N HIS A 39 4.97 -1.31 5.76
CA HIS A 39 4.40 -0.75 6.97
C HIS A 39 4.67 -1.65 8.18
N ILE A 40 4.44 -2.96 8.04
CA ILE A 40 4.68 -3.95 9.08
C ILE A 40 6.16 -4.04 9.42
N GLU A 41 7.07 -3.99 8.45
CA GLU A 41 8.52 -3.98 8.73
C GLU A 41 8.89 -2.76 9.56
N ARG A 42 8.44 -1.57 9.16
CA ARG A 42 8.72 -0.32 9.88
C ARG A 42 8.11 -0.31 11.30
N VAL A 43 6.85 -0.76 11.43
CA VAL A 43 6.13 -0.77 12.70
C VAL A 43 6.54 -1.95 13.60
N GLY A 44 6.79 -3.12 13.03
CA GLY A 44 7.25 -4.33 13.74
C GLY A 44 8.65 -4.17 14.32
N HIS A 45 9.52 -3.39 13.66
CA HIS A 45 10.76 -2.92 14.27
C HIS A 45 10.55 -1.95 15.45
N THR A 46 9.36 -1.36 15.60
CA THR A 46 9.05 -0.34 16.61
C THR A 46 7.97 -0.72 17.63
N ALA A 47 7.27 -1.85 17.50
CA ALA A 47 6.09 -2.16 18.32
C ALA A 47 6.14 -3.57 18.95
N ALA A 48 6.13 -3.61 20.29
CA ALA A 48 5.89 -4.81 21.10
C ALA A 48 4.39 -5.13 21.30
N GLN A 49 3.49 -4.45 20.59
CA GLN A 49 2.03 -4.57 20.73
C GLN A 49 1.31 -4.57 19.38
N GLU A 50 0.11 -5.15 19.36
CA GLU A 50 -0.79 -5.23 18.20
C GLU A 50 -0.94 -3.86 17.51
N ALA A 51 -0.42 -3.75 16.28
CA ALA A 51 -0.51 -2.56 15.47
C ALA A 51 -1.77 -2.61 14.58
N ARG A 52 -2.69 -1.66 14.76
CA ARG A 52 -3.77 -1.43 13.81
C ARG A 52 -3.25 -0.60 12.63
N VAL A 53 -3.23 -1.20 11.44
CA VAL A 53 -2.76 -0.58 10.20
C VAL A 53 -3.96 -0.04 9.42
N PHE A 54 -3.95 1.26 9.14
CA PHE A 54 -4.90 1.91 8.25
C PHE A 54 -4.16 2.23 6.95
N VAL A 55 -4.69 1.79 5.82
CA VAL A 55 -4.18 2.09 4.49
C VAL A 55 -5.23 2.92 3.76
N THR A 56 -4.81 4.03 3.16
CA THR A 56 -5.67 4.91 2.37
C THR A 56 -5.18 4.86 0.94
N PHE A 57 -6.10 4.78 -0.02
CA PHE A 57 -5.77 4.71 -1.44
C PHE A 57 -6.31 5.94 -2.14
N GLU A 58 -5.49 6.56 -2.98
CA GLU A 58 -5.92 7.60 -3.93
C GLU A 58 -5.87 6.96 -5.31
N ILE A 59 -7.03 6.63 -5.85
CA ILE A 59 -7.18 5.86 -7.08
C ILE A 59 -8.21 6.54 -7.96
N GLU A 60 -8.04 6.42 -9.27
CA GLU A 60 -9.03 6.94 -10.21
C GLU A 60 -10.35 6.16 -10.07
N PRO A 61 -11.51 6.80 -10.32
CA PRO A 61 -12.81 6.18 -10.06
C PRO A 61 -13.04 4.85 -10.78
N ASP A 62 -12.47 4.67 -11.96
CA ASP A 62 -12.56 3.46 -12.78
C ASP A 62 -11.66 2.31 -12.28
N GLN A 63 -10.75 2.59 -11.35
CA GLN A 63 -9.84 1.60 -10.76
C GLN A 63 -10.29 1.10 -9.38
N ILE A 64 -11.42 1.60 -8.87
CA ILE A 64 -11.95 1.24 -7.55
C ILE A 64 -12.23 -0.26 -7.44
N ASP A 65 -12.86 -0.86 -8.45
CA ASP A 65 -13.26 -2.27 -8.42
C ASP A 65 -12.04 -3.21 -8.41
N ASP A 66 -11.00 -2.89 -9.18
CA ASP A 66 -9.75 -3.65 -9.22
C ASP A 66 -9.01 -3.62 -7.87
N VAL A 67 -9.05 -2.47 -7.20
CA VAL A 67 -8.46 -2.30 -5.87
C VAL A 67 -9.26 -3.08 -4.83
N ILE A 68 -10.60 -2.97 -4.83
CA ILE A 68 -11.46 -3.72 -3.91
C ILE A 68 -11.28 -5.23 -4.09
N ALA A 69 -11.28 -5.72 -5.33
CA ALA A 69 -11.04 -7.12 -5.63
C ALA A 69 -9.67 -7.61 -5.12
N GLY A 70 -8.65 -6.75 -5.20
CA GLY A 70 -7.32 -7.03 -4.65
C GLY A 70 -7.24 -7.05 -3.12
N VAL A 71 -8.13 -6.35 -2.40
CA VAL A 71 -8.15 -6.31 -0.93
C VAL A 71 -8.76 -7.56 -0.33
N VAL A 72 -9.82 -8.08 -0.96
CA VAL A 72 -10.68 -9.14 -0.39
C VAL A 72 -10.23 -10.55 -0.82
N ALA A 73 -9.26 -10.68 -1.73
CA ALA A 73 -8.69 -11.93 -2.22
C ALA A 73 -7.35 -12.30 -1.57
#